data_AF-A0A7V3JN73-F1
#
_entry.id   AF-A0A7V3JN73-F1
#
_cell.length_a   1.000
_cell.length_b   1.000
_cell.length_c   1.000
_cell.angle_alpha   90.00
_cell.angle_beta   90.00
_cell.angle_gamma   90.00
#
_symmetry.space_group_name_H-M   'P 1'
#
loop_
_entity.id
_entity.type
_entity.pdbx_description
1 polymer ?
#
loop_
_entity_poly.entity_id
_entity_poly.type
_entity_poly.pdbx_seq_one_letter_code
_entity_poly.pdbx_strand_id
1 'polypeptide(L)'
;MKYNDLVVLLPCQSLESLSLECDAAEAEELLSGWSALYHPALVGVARTAPRWLPADSPPEEVAGGLFVVPSVSAPVLPEGWLARAEAAGATVLHGYRDRRSLVAAVLQGLSEIPPVN
;
A
#
# COMPACT_ATOMS: atom_id res chain seq x y z
N MET A 1 1.48 11.65 10.79
CA MET A 1 0.89 10.56 11.58
C MET A 1 1.94 9.48 11.85
N LYS A 2 1.64 8.50 12.72
CA LYS A 2 2.39 7.26 12.88
C LYS A 2 1.56 6.13 12.30
N TYR A 3 2.11 5.37 11.36
CA TYR A 3 1.45 4.17 10.84
C TYR A 3 1.58 3.03 11.84
N ASN A 4 0.57 2.16 11.95
CA ASN A 4 0.62 0.93 12.76
C ASN A 4 0.65 -0.34 11.90
N ASP A 5 0.31 -0.23 10.61
CA ASP A 5 0.29 -1.30 9.64
C ASP A 5 0.72 -0.80 8.27
N LEU A 6 1.36 -1.66 7.48
CA LEU A 6 1.93 -1.36 6.17
C LEU A 6 1.46 -2.43 5.19
N VAL A 7 0.46 -2.12 4.37
CA VAL A 7 -0.23 -3.11 3.54
C VAL A 7 -0.25 -2.68 2.08
N VAL A 8 0.08 -3.61 1.17
CA VAL A 8 -0.28 -3.49 -0.25
C VAL A 8 -1.44 -4.44 -0.56
N LEU A 9 -2.46 -3.97 -1.28
CA LEU A 9 -3.57 -4.80 -1.73
C LEU A 9 -3.26 -5.33 -3.13
N LEU A 10 -3.08 -6.63 -3.28
CA LEU A 10 -2.72 -7.26 -4.56
C LEU A 10 -3.94 -7.94 -5.21
N PRO A 11 -4.00 -8.01 -6.55
CA PRO A 11 -5.14 -8.60 -7.27
C PRO A 11 -5.03 -10.14 -7.30
N CYS A 12 -4.75 -10.77 -6.16
CA CYS A 12 -4.54 -12.21 -6.05
C CYS A 12 -4.82 -12.71 -4.62
N GLN A 13 -5.30 -13.95 -4.50
CA GLN A 13 -5.47 -14.63 -3.20
C GLN A 13 -4.18 -15.30 -2.74
N SER A 14 -3.30 -15.65 -3.67
CA SER A 14 -1.96 -16.15 -3.41
C SER A 14 -0.98 -15.57 -4.43
N LEU A 15 0.31 -15.48 -4.09
CA LEU A 15 1.31 -14.96 -5.04
C LEU A 15 1.43 -15.83 -6.29
N GLU A 16 1.16 -17.13 -6.16
CA GLU A 16 1.13 -18.08 -7.29
C GLU A 16 -0.04 -17.81 -8.24
N SER A 17 -1.10 -17.16 -7.75
CA SER A 17 -2.27 -16.78 -8.55
C SER A 17 -2.17 -15.36 -9.12
N LEU A 18 -1.06 -14.65 -8.90
CA LEU A 18 -0.86 -13.31 -9.45
C LEU A 18 -0.69 -13.41 -10.97
N SER A 19 -1.52 -12.67 -11.71
CA SER A 19 -1.45 -12.68 -13.18
C SER A 19 -0.09 -12.19 -13.65
N LEU A 20 0.51 -12.93 -14.59
CA LEU A 20 1.69 -12.50 -15.32
C LEU A 20 1.33 -11.77 -16.62
N GLU A 21 0.05 -11.79 -17.00
CA GLU A 21 -0.48 -11.02 -18.13
C GLU A 21 -0.71 -9.58 -17.69
N CYS A 22 0.38 -8.82 -17.60
CA CYS A 22 0.37 -7.38 -17.33
C CYS A 22 1.39 -6.69 -18.22
N ASP A 23 1.15 -5.43 -18.53
CA ASP A 23 2.12 -4.62 -19.25
C ASP A 23 3.26 -4.14 -18.33
N ALA A 24 4.29 -3.54 -18.92
CA ALA A 24 5.44 -3.07 -18.17
C ALA A 24 5.09 -1.97 -17.14
N ALA A 25 4.07 -1.17 -17.41
CA ALA A 25 3.65 -0.10 -16.50
C ALA A 25 2.88 -0.67 -15.30
N GLU A 26 2.00 -1.64 -15.53
CA GLU A 26 1.29 -2.39 -14.49
C GLU A 26 2.27 -3.16 -13.60
N ALA A 27 3.26 -3.82 -14.19
CA ALA A 27 4.32 -4.52 -13.46
C ALA A 27 5.16 -3.56 -12.60
N GLU A 28 5.53 -2.40 -13.14
CA GLU A 28 6.27 -1.36 -12.41
C GLU A 28 5.45 -0.80 -11.25
N GLU A 29 4.15 -0.57 -11.46
CA GLU A 29 3.24 -0.09 -10.41
C GLU A 29 3.12 -1.13 -9.28
N LEU A 30 2.87 -2.40 -9.61
CA LEU A 30 2.80 -3.49 -8.61
C LEU A 30 4.09 -3.59 -7.78
N LEU A 31 5.24 -3.62 -8.45
CA LEU A 31 6.54 -3.71 -7.78
C LEU A 31 6.83 -2.46 -6.95
N SER A 32 6.46 -1.29 -7.44
CA SER A 32 6.58 -0.02 -6.72
C SER A 32 5.74 -0.03 -5.45
N GLY A 33 4.50 -0.49 -5.52
CA GLY A 33 3.59 -0.58 -4.39
C GLY A 33 4.13 -1.48 -3.27
N TRP A 34 4.65 -2.66 -3.65
CA TRP A 34 5.29 -3.57 -2.71
C TRP A 34 6.59 -3.00 -2.12
N SER A 35 7.51 -2.56 -2.96
CA SER A 35 8.87 -2.19 -2.55
C SER A 35 8.98 -0.83 -1.86
N ALA A 36 8.00 0.07 -2.03
CA ALA A 36 7.96 1.35 -1.33
C ALA A 36 7.72 1.18 0.18
N LEU A 37 6.92 0.20 0.59
CA LEU A 37 6.60 -0.04 2.00
C LEU A 37 7.83 -0.45 2.82
N TYR A 38 8.85 -1.01 2.18
CA TYR A 38 10.14 -1.36 2.79
C TYR A 38 11.06 -0.16 3.03
N HIS A 39 10.60 1.07 2.80
CA HIS A 39 11.39 2.25 3.11
C HIS A 39 11.77 2.29 4.61
N PRO A 40 13.05 2.49 4.99
CA PRO A 40 13.49 2.40 6.37
C PRO A 40 12.70 3.29 7.34
N ALA A 41 12.34 4.50 6.91
CA ALA A 41 11.53 5.40 7.72
C ALA A 41 10.14 4.81 8.04
N LEU A 42 9.52 4.10 7.10
CA LEU A 42 8.21 3.49 7.32
C LEU A 42 8.28 2.33 8.29
N VAL A 43 9.21 1.41 8.06
CA VAL A 43 9.43 0.25 8.93
C VAL A 43 9.82 0.71 10.35
N GLY A 44 10.66 1.74 10.45
CA GLY A 44 11.08 2.32 11.73
C GLY A 44 9.92 2.94 12.51
N VAL A 45 9.04 3.70 11.83
CA VAL A 45 7.85 4.31 12.42
C VAL A 45 6.79 3.26 12.77
N ALA A 46 6.46 2.37 11.84
CA ALA A 46 5.37 1.42 12.00
C ALA A 46 5.70 0.24 12.91
N ARG A 47 7.00 -0.08 13.07
CA ARG A 47 7.48 -1.18 13.92
C ARG A 47 6.88 -2.54 13.54
N THR A 48 6.44 -2.68 12.30
CA THR A 48 5.90 -3.89 11.70
C THR A 48 6.51 -4.10 10.31
N ALA A 49 6.54 -5.35 9.85
CA ALA A 49 6.98 -5.65 8.50
C ALA A 49 5.84 -5.33 7.50
N PRO A 50 6.17 -4.78 6.31
CA PRO A 50 5.22 -4.73 5.21
C PRO A 50 4.65 -6.10 4.91
N ARG A 51 3.35 -6.13 4.58
CA ARG A 51 2.63 -7.34 4.17
C ARG A 51 1.75 -7.03 2.99
N TRP A 52 1.31 -8.07 2.30
CA TRP A 52 0.30 -7.95 1.27
C TRP A 52 -0.99 -8.63 1.75
N LEU A 53 -2.13 -8.16 1.22
CA LEU A 53 -3.42 -8.79 1.40
C LEU A 53 -4.15 -8.90 0.04
N PRO A 54 -5.05 -9.89 -0.12
CA PRO A 54 -5.92 -9.94 -1.29
C PRO A 54 -6.79 -8.70 -1.39
N ALA A 55 -6.86 -8.10 -2.59
CA ALA A 55 -7.70 -6.94 -2.85
C ALA A 55 -9.20 -7.26 -2.83
N ASP A 56 -9.60 -8.51 -3.09
CA ASP A 56 -11.02 -8.94 -3.04
C ASP A 56 -11.54 -9.09 -1.59
N SER A 57 -10.62 -9.27 -0.64
CA SER A 57 -10.91 -9.51 0.78
C SER A 57 -10.04 -8.62 1.67
N PRO A 58 -10.15 -7.28 1.52
CA PRO A 58 -9.36 -6.34 2.30
C PRO A 58 -9.82 -6.34 3.77
N PRO A 59 -8.96 -5.89 4.70
CA PRO A 59 -9.29 -5.93 6.12
C PRO A 59 -10.38 -4.91 6.47
N GLU A 60 -11.16 -5.22 7.50
CA GLU A 60 -12.16 -4.30 8.05
C GLU A 60 -11.52 -3.28 9.01
N GLU A 61 -10.54 -3.71 9.80
CA GLU A 61 -9.79 -2.85 10.71
C GLU A 61 -8.61 -2.21 9.99
N VAL A 62 -8.73 -0.89 9.74
CA VAL A 62 -7.83 -0.12 8.87
C VAL A 62 -7.30 1.16 9.54
N ALA A 63 -7.79 1.49 10.74
CA ALA A 63 -7.47 2.72 11.43
C ALA A 63 -5.96 2.84 11.72
N GLY A 64 -5.35 3.95 11.28
CA GLY A 64 -3.91 4.20 11.45
C GLY A 64 -3.00 3.39 10.52
N GLY A 65 -3.56 2.54 9.65
CA GLY A 65 -2.80 1.77 8.67
C GLY A 65 -2.46 2.58 7.41
N LEU A 66 -1.35 2.23 6.76
CA LEU A 66 -1.02 2.67 5.41
C LEU A 66 -1.36 1.57 4.42
N PHE A 67 -2.26 1.86 3.49
CA PHE A 67 -2.70 0.95 2.43
C PHE A 67 -2.28 1.48 1.07
N VAL A 68 -1.60 0.64 0.30
CA VAL A 68 -1.20 0.93 -1.06
C VAL A 68 -2.04 0.09 -2.01
N VAL A 69 -2.72 0.75 -2.95
CA VAL A 69 -3.62 0.13 -3.92
C VAL A 69 -3.10 0.39 -5.33
N PRO A 70 -2.45 -0.61 -5.96
CA PRO A 70 -2.16 -0.59 -7.39
C PRO A 70 -3.45 -0.42 -8.21
N SER A 71 -3.35 0.23 -9.37
CA SER A 71 -4.48 0.46 -10.27
C SER A 71 -5.12 -0.84 -10.73
N VAL A 72 -4.32 -1.89 -10.96
CA VAL A 72 -4.81 -3.24 -11.29
C VAL A 72 -5.60 -3.91 -10.16
N SER A 73 -5.39 -3.50 -8.91
CA SER A 73 -6.14 -4.00 -7.75
C SER A 73 -7.46 -3.26 -7.54
N ALA A 74 -7.57 -2.01 -8.00
CA ALA A 74 -8.71 -1.15 -7.71
C ALA A 74 -10.06 -1.72 -8.18
N PRO A 75 -10.18 -2.35 -9.38
CA PRO A 75 -11.43 -2.97 -9.84
C PRO A 75 -11.87 -4.19 -9.01
N VAL A 76 -10.95 -4.80 -8.28
CA VAL A 76 -11.19 -6.03 -7.50
C VAL A 76 -11.65 -5.70 -6.07
N LEU A 77 -11.44 -4.45 -5.63
CA LEU A 77 -11.83 -4.02 -4.28
C LEU A 77 -13.36 -4.06 -4.10
N PRO A 78 -13.84 -4.44 -2.90
CA PRO A 78 -15.23 -4.25 -2.53
C PRO A 78 -15.66 -2.79 -2.65
N GLU A 79 -16.86 -2.59 -3.17
CA GLU A 79 -17.43 -1.26 -3.37
C GLU A 79 -17.42 -0.45 -2.06
N GLY A 80 -16.98 0.81 -2.15
CA GLY A 80 -16.92 1.72 -1.01
C GLY A 80 -15.84 1.41 0.04
N TRP A 81 -14.98 0.40 -0.15
CA TRP A 81 -13.91 0.11 0.82
C TRP A 81 -12.94 1.29 0.97
N LEU A 82 -12.53 1.94 -0.13
CA LEU A 82 -11.64 3.10 -0.11
C LEU A 82 -12.20 4.23 0.78
N ALA A 83 -13.44 4.64 0.52
CA ALA A 83 -14.11 5.69 1.28
C ALA A 83 -14.26 5.34 2.76
N ARG A 84 -14.58 4.07 3.07
CA ARG A 84 -14.66 3.60 4.46
C ARG A 84 -13.31 3.61 5.15
N ALA A 85 -12.25 3.20 4.46
CA ALA A 85 -10.90 3.16 5.02
C ALA A 85 -10.40 4.56 5.36
N GLU A 86 -10.57 5.52 4.44
CA GLU A 86 -10.25 6.92 4.68
C GLU A 86 -11.07 7.51 5.85
N ALA A 87 -12.38 7.24 5.89
CA ALA A 87 -13.24 7.70 6.99
C ALA A 87 -12.85 7.11 8.36
N ALA A 88 -12.30 5.90 8.38
CA ALA A 88 -11.79 5.23 9.57
C ALA A 88 -10.36 5.71 9.97
N GLY A 89 -9.77 6.66 9.24
CA GLY A 89 -8.46 7.22 9.53
C GLY A 89 -7.28 6.40 8.99
N ALA A 90 -7.51 5.53 8.01
CA ALA A 90 -6.45 4.91 7.23
C ALA A 90 -5.84 5.93 6.25
N THR A 91 -4.55 5.78 5.94
CA THR A 91 -3.94 6.45 4.79
C THR A 91 -3.98 5.50 3.61
N VAL A 92 -4.72 5.86 2.56
CA VAL A 92 -4.81 5.04 1.34
C VAL A 92 -4.11 5.76 0.20
N LEU A 93 -3.18 5.08 -0.48
CA LEU A 93 -2.43 5.61 -1.61
C LEU A 93 -2.74 4.80 -2.87
N HIS A 94 -3.19 5.50 -3.89
CA HIS A 94 -3.50 4.97 -5.22
C HIS A 94 -3.10 5.98 -6.30
N GLY A 95 -3.04 5.54 -7.57
CA GLY A 95 -2.71 6.42 -8.70
C GLY A 95 -1.25 6.90 -8.75
N TYR A 96 -0.32 6.14 -8.14
CA TYR A 96 1.12 6.34 -8.29
C TYR A 96 1.63 5.60 -9.53
N ARG A 97 2.76 6.04 -10.09
CA ARG A 97 3.35 5.40 -11.29
C ARG A 97 4.65 4.66 -11.01
N ASP A 98 5.41 5.15 -10.05
CA ASP A 98 6.74 4.62 -9.75
C ASP A 98 7.01 4.66 -8.25
N ARG A 99 8.02 3.90 -7.83
CA ARG A 99 8.40 3.79 -6.42
C ARG A 99 8.79 5.15 -5.82
N ARG A 100 9.38 6.05 -6.60
CA ARG A 100 9.89 7.33 -6.10
C ARG A 100 8.76 8.27 -5.71
N SER A 101 7.76 8.39 -6.58
CA SER A 101 6.54 9.17 -6.34
C SER A 101 5.76 8.61 -5.16
N LEU A 102 5.63 7.28 -5.06
CA LEU A 102 4.97 6.65 -3.93
C LEU A 102 5.70 6.91 -2.60
N VAL A 103 7.02 6.69 -2.55
CA VAL A 103 7.82 6.98 -1.34
C VAL A 103 7.71 8.46 -0.95
N ALA A 104 7.76 9.38 -1.92
CA ALA A 104 7.61 10.80 -1.62
C ALA A 104 6.25 11.12 -1.00
N ALA A 105 5.16 10.57 -1.54
CA ALA A 105 3.81 10.76 -1.00
C ALA A 105 3.68 10.20 0.43
N VAL A 106 4.24 9.01 0.68
CA VAL A 106 4.22 8.40 2.01
C VAL A 106 5.02 9.22 3.03
N LEU A 107 6.22 9.66 2.66
CA LEU A 107 7.09 10.43 3.55
C LEU A 107 6.50 11.81 3.88
N GLN A 108 5.72 12.42 2.98
CA GLN A 108 4.98 13.65 3.27
C GLN A 108 3.90 13.46 4.34
N GLY A 109 3.33 12.25 4.46
CA GLY A 109 2.33 11.90 5.49
C GLY A 109 2.93 11.62 6.88
N LEU A 110 4.24 11.38 6.96
CA LEU A 110 4.94 11.17 8.21
C LEU A 110 5.15 12.51 8.92
N SER A 111 4.70 12.60 10.18
CA SER A 111 4.94 13.80 11.00
C SER A 111 6.38 13.88 11.52
N GLU A 112 7.09 12.75 11.53
CA GLU A 112 8.47 12.64 11.96
C GLU A 112 9.15 11.57 11.10
N ILE A 113 10.24 11.95 10.43
CA ILE A 113 11.06 11.03 9.64
C ILE A 113 12.20 10.59 10.56
N PRO A 114 12.26 9.32 10.98
CA PRO A 114 13.36 8.83 11.80
C PRO A 114 14.69 8.93 11.05
N PRO A 115 15.82 9.14 11.76
CA PRO A 115 17.13 9.22 11.13
C PRO A 115 17.43 7.91 10.37
N VAL A 116 17.93 8.04 9.15
CA VAL A 116 18.45 6.92 8.36
C VAL A 116 19.87 6.64 8.87
N ASN A 117 20.06 5.53 9.57
CA ASN A 117 21.38 5.06 10.02
C ASN A 117 22.15 4.38 8.88
#